data_AF-R9GNA2-F1
#
_entry.id   AF-R9GNA2-F1
#
_cell.length_a   1.000
_cell.length_b   1.000
_cell.length_c   1.000
_cell.angle_alpha   90.00
_cell.angle_beta   90.00
_cell.angle_gamma   90.00
#
_symmetry.space_group_name_H-M   'P 1'
#
loop_
_entity.id
_entity.type
_entity.pdbx_description
1 polymer ?
#
loop_
_entity_poly.entity_id
_entity_poly.type
_entity_poly.pdbx_seq_one_letter_code
_entity_poly.pdbx_strand_id
1 'polypeptide(L)'
;MDGAWNKSDKDPDYMEKRVHAKDAYYSDCWIYSTHTQKWYTPEEFMAGNERVSHYRGREDERQFKIMDPKAGLKDKLAKLKEIQNDIDEFSTRMMDYYEFKKKKK
;
A
#
# COMPACT_ATOMS: atom_id res chain seq x y z
N MET A 1 -25.05 -13.43 -6.45
CA MET A 1 -23.65 -13.90 -6.40
C MET A 1 -23.27 -13.79 -4.93
N ASP A 2 -23.62 -14.77 -4.11
CA ASP A 2 -23.69 -14.57 -2.64
C ASP A 2 -23.10 -15.78 -1.91
N GLY A 3 -21.76 -15.82 -1.81
CA GLY A 3 -21.09 -16.96 -1.20
C GLY A 3 -19.77 -16.66 -0.48
N ALA A 4 -19.30 -15.42 -0.45
CA ALA A 4 -17.99 -15.09 0.14
C ALA A 4 -18.03 -14.74 1.65
N TRP A 5 -19.23 -14.57 2.24
CA TRP A 5 -19.40 -14.04 3.60
C TRP A 5 -19.67 -15.10 4.69
N ASN A 6 -19.54 -16.39 4.37
CA ASN A 6 -19.86 -17.50 5.28
C ASN A 6 -18.62 -18.21 5.83
N LYS A 7 -17.65 -17.46 6.40
CA LYS A 7 -16.70 -18.05 7.35
C LYS A 7 -17.23 -17.80 8.76
N SER A 8 -17.27 -18.87 9.56
CA SER A 8 -17.84 -18.97 10.90
C SER A 8 -17.68 -17.68 11.73
N ASP A 9 -18.77 -17.16 12.29
CA ASP A 9 -18.82 -15.97 13.15
C ASP A 9 -18.01 -16.07 14.46
N LYS A 10 -17.13 -17.07 14.58
CA LYS A 10 -16.33 -17.39 15.77
C LYS A 10 -14.83 -17.18 15.57
N ASP A 11 -14.37 -16.84 14.37
CA ASP A 11 -12.96 -16.50 14.13
C ASP A 11 -12.74 -14.99 14.37
N PRO A 12 -11.98 -14.59 15.41
CA PRO A 12 -11.73 -13.17 15.70
C PRO A 12 -11.03 -12.44 14.54
N ASP A 13 -10.13 -13.10 13.80
CA ASP A 13 -9.46 -12.50 12.62
C ASP A 13 -10.46 -12.18 11.51
N TYR A 14 -11.46 -13.04 11.31
CA TYR A 14 -12.50 -12.82 10.30
C TYR A 14 -13.41 -11.64 10.64
N MET A 15 -13.79 -11.50 11.93
CA MET A 15 -14.64 -10.40 12.38
C MET A 15 -13.95 -9.05 12.22
N GLU A 16 -12.66 -8.98 12.51
CA GLU A 16 -11.88 -7.74 12.39
C GLU A 16 -11.64 -7.35 10.94
N LYS A 17 -11.28 -8.32 10.09
CA LYS A 17 -11.22 -8.08 8.65
C LYS A 17 -12.52 -7.52 8.11
N ARG A 18 -13.63 -8.06 8.59
CA ARG A 18 -14.96 -7.62 8.21
C ARG A 18 -15.24 -6.18 8.63
N VAL A 19 -14.74 -5.73 9.80
CA VAL A 19 -14.87 -4.32 10.22
C VAL A 19 -14.13 -3.41 9.23
N HIS A 20 -12.85 -3.67 8.96
CA HIS A 20 -12.08 -2.86 8.01
C HIS A 20 -12.64 -2.90 6.58
N ALA A 21 -13.06 -4.07 6.10
CA ALA A 21 -13.68 -4.24 4.78
C ALA A 21 -15.00 -3.46 4.68
N LYS A 22 -15.83 -3.50 5.73
CA LYS A 22 -17.10 -2.78 5.77
C LYS A 22 -16.89 -1.27 5.80
N ASP A 23 -15.96 -0.78 6.61
CA ASP A 23 -15.65 0.64 6.69
C ASP A 23 -15.08 1.18 5.38
N ALA A 24 -14.18 0.42 4.74
CA ALA A 24 -13.64 0.75 3.43
C ALA A 24 -14.74 0.77 2.35
N TYR A 25 -15.62 -0.23 2.34
CA TYR A 25 -16.73 -0.33 1.39
C TYR A 25 -17.70 0.85 1.51
N TYR A 26 -18.14 1.22 2.72
CA TYR A 26 -19.05 2.36 2.89
C TYR A 26 -18.42 3.72 2.62
N SER A 27 -17.09 3.80 2.75
CA SER A 27 -16.35 5.04 2.51
C SER A 27 -15.84 5.16 1.06
N ASP A 28 -16.17 4.22 0.17
CA ASP A 28 -15.61 4.11 -1.19
C ASP A 28 -14.06 4.17 -1.21
N CYS A 29 -13.45 3.57 -0.19
CA CYS A 29 -12.01 3.58 0.06
C CYS A 29 -11.43 2.17 -0.04
N TRP A 30 -10.10 2.10 -0.12
CA TRP A 30 -9.36 0.84 -0.14
C TRP A 30 -8.53 0.69 1.14
N ILE A 31 -8.15 -0.55 1.43
CA ILE A 31 -7.38 -0.91 2.60
C ILE A 31 -5.90 -0.97 2.21
N TYR A 32 -5.10 -0.12 2.82
CA TYR A 32 -3.65 -0.09 2.66
C TYR A 32 -2.97 -0.78 3.83
N SER A 33 -2.27 -1.89 3.57
CA SER A 33 -1.38 -2.52 4.54
C SER A 33 -0.08 -1.74 4.61
N THR A 34 0.19 -1.10 5.74
CA THR A 34 1.43 -0.35 5.94
C THR A 34 2.64 -1.27 6.09
N HIS A 35 2.42 -2.51 6.53
CA HIS A 35 3.46 -3.52 6.69
C HIS A 35 3.93 -4.08 5.35
N THR A 36 2.99 -4.54 4.51
CA THR A 36 3.31 -5.12 3.19
C THR A 36 3.37 -4.07 2.08
N GLN A 37 2.98 -2.82 2.37
CA GLN A 37 2.83 -1.71 1.42
C GLN A 37 1.90 -2.03 0.24
N LYS A 38 0.93 -2.91 0.47
CA LYS A 38 -0.05 -3.35 -0.52
C LYS A 38 -1.40 -2.70 -0.31
N TRP A 39 -2.11 -2.56 -1.42
CA TRP A 39 -3.48 -2.08 -1.46
C TRP A 39 -4.40 -3.27 -1.70
N TYR A 40 -5.53 -3.26 -1.00
CA TYR A 40 -6.56 -4.27 -1.09
C TYR A 40 -7.91 -3.59 -1.27
N THR A 41 -8.71 -4.09 -2.20
CA THR A 41 -10.16 -3.86 -2.18
C THR A 41 -10.77 -4.53 -0.94
N PRO A 42 -11.96 -4.10 -0.48
CA PRO A 42 -12.67 -4.78 0.60
C PRO A 42 -12.80 -6.29 0.38
N GLU A 43 -13.09 -6.72 -0.84
CA GLU A 43 -13.25 -8.11 -1.23
C GLU A 43 -11.93 -8.88 -1.19
N GLU A 44 -10.85 -8.30 -1.73
CA GLU A 44 -9.52 -8.91 -1.69
C GLU A 44 -9.00 -9.04 -0.25
N PHE A 45 -9.29 -8.06 0.61
CA PHE A 45 -8.89 -8.09 2.00
C PHE A 45 -9.57 -9.23 2.77
N MET A 46 -10.86 -9.45 2.50
CA MET A 46 -11.63 -10.56 3.08
C MET A 46 -11.20 -11.93 2.54
N ALA A 47 -10.84 -12.01 1.26
CA ALA A 47 -10.38 -13.25 0.64
C ALA A 47 -8.91 -13.59 0.99
N GLY A 48 -8.12 -12.59 1.38
CA GLY A 48 -6.70 -12.70 1.64
C GLY A 48 -6.33 -13.42 2.94
N ASN A 49 -5.06 -13.85 3.00
CA ASN A 49 -4.44 -14.47 4.18
C ASN A 49 -3.70 -13.46 5.08
N GLU A 50 -3.81 -12.16 4.80
CA GLU A 50 -3.25 -11.10 5.64
C GLU A 50 -3.86 -11.22 7.04
N ARG A 51 -3.07 -11.26 8.12
CA ARG A 51 -3.64 -11.39 9.47
C ARG A 51 -3.80 -10.02 10.11
N VAL A 52 -4.94 -9.81 10.77
CA VAL A 52 -5.14 -8.68 11.68
C VAL A 52 -4.72 -9.19 13.05
N SER A 53 -3.58 -8.72 13.56
CA SER A 53 -3.02 -9.20 14.83
C SER A 53 -3.13 -8.13 15.91
N HIS A 54 -3.79 -8.45 17.02
CA HIS A 54 -3.71 -7.64 18.23
C HIS A 54 -2.45 -7.94 19.01
N TYR A 55 -1.57 -6.95 19.14
CA TYR A 55 -0.53 -7.03 20.17
C TYR A 55 -1.06 -6.41 21.47
N ARG A 56 -1.32 -7.24 22.48
CA ARG A 56 -1.74 -6.85 23.84
C ARG A 56 -3.08 -6.10 23.94
N GLY A 57 -4.10 -6.54 23.20
CA GLY A 57 -5.47 -6.04 23.36
C GLY A 57 -5.70 -4.61 22.88
N ARG A 58 -4.77 -4.05 22.11
CA ARG A 58 -5.03 -2.94 21.22
C ARG A 58 -4.92 -3.47 19.80
N GLU A 59 -5.83 -3.01 18.93
CA GLU A 59 -5.59 -3.08 17.49
C GLU A 59 -4.18 -2.57 17.24
N ASP A 60 -3.42 -3.29 16.43
CA ASP A 60 -2.26 -2.68 15.80
C ASP A 60 -2.82 -1.68 14.77
N GLU A 61 -3.36 -0.56 15.28
CA GLU A 61 -4.00 0.55 14.56
C GLU A 61 -3.11 1.09 13.42
N ARG A 62 -1.84 0.67 13.40
CA ARG A 62 -0.84 1.05 12.41
C ARG A 62 -0.79 0.11 11.21
N GLN A 63 -1.27 -1.13 11.30
CA GLN A 63 -1.05 -2.13 10.25
C GLN A 63 -1.92 -1.88 9.00
N PHE A 64 -3.17 -1.44 9.17
CA PHE A 64 -4.09 -1.18 8.07
C PHE A 64 -4.63 0.24 8.11
N LYS A 65 -4.67 0.89 6.96
CA LYS A 65 -5.22 2.24 6.80
C LYS A 65 -6.28 2.24 5.72
N ILE A 66 -7.42 2.86 5.99
CA ILE A 66 -8.46 3.07 4.99
C ILE A 66 -8.14 4.39 4.29
N MET A 67 -7.93 4.35 2.98
CA MET A 67 -7.48 5.48 2.19
C MET A 67 -8.16 5.52 0.82
N ASP A 68 -8.34 6.74 0.30
CA ASP A 68 -8.81 6.94 -1.08
C ASP A 68 -7.76 6.38 -2.06
N PRO A 69 -8.12 5.40 -2.91
CA PRO A 69 -7.20 4.82 -3.88
C PRO A 69 -6.68 5.82 -4.90
N LYS A 70 -7.45 6.86 -5.25
CA LYS A 70 -7.03 7.92 -6.18
C LYS A 70 -5.94 8.79 -5.57
N ALA A 71 -6.10 9.15 -4.29
CA ALA A 71 -5.06 9.86 -3.55
C ALA A 71 -3.78 9.01 -3.44
N GLY A 72 -3.93 7.72 -3.11
CA GLY A 72 -2.82 6.77 -3.06
C GLY A 72 -2.07 6.63 -4.40
N LEU A 73 -2.80 6.56 -5.51
CA LEU A 73 -2.21 6.52 -6.85
C LEU A 73 -1.43 7.80 -7.16
N LYS A 74 -2.02 8.98 -6.85
CA LYS A 74 -1.37 10.28 -7.07
C LYS A 74 -0.06 10.38 -6.30
N ASP A 75 -0.03 9.95 -5.05
CA ASP A 75 1.18 9.94 -4.22
C ASP A 75 2.26 9.02 -4.79
N LYS A 76 1.88 7.82 -5.27
CA LYS A 76 2.83 6.90 -5.92
C LYS A 76 3.40 7.49 -7.21
N LEU A 77 2.57 8.14 -8.02
CA LEU A 77 3.01 8.81 -9.25
C LEU A 77 3.95 9.98 -8.94
N ALA A 78 3.66 10.75 -7.89
CA ALA A 78 4.54 11.83 -7.45
C ALA A 78 5.92 11.30 -7.04
N LYS A 79 5.97 10.23 -6.23
CA LYS A 79 7.22 9.57 -5.83
C LYS A 79 7.99 9.02 -7.03
N LEU A 80 7.29 8.42 -8.00
CA LEU A 80 7.94 7.91 -9.21
C LEU A 80 8.60 9.05 -9.99
N LYS A 81 7.94 10.21 -10.09
CA LYS A 81 8.51 11.40 -10.72
C LYS A 81 9.74 11.93 -9.99
N GLU A 82 9.73 11.94 -8.66
CA GLU A 82 10.91 12.31 -7.85
C GLU A 82 12.08 11.37 -8.12
N ILE A 83 11.84 10.05 -8.09
CA ILE A 83 12.86 9.04 -8.40
C ILE A 83 13.41 9.22 -9.83
N GLN A 84 12.54 9.51 -10.80
CA GLN A 84 12.97 9.78 -12.17
C GLN A 84 13.90 10.99 -12.25
N ASN A 85 13.56 12.09 -11.59
CA ASN A 85 14.40 13.29 -11.55
C ASN A 85 15.77 12.99 -10.91
N ASP A 86 15.80 12.22 -9.81
CA ASP A 86 17.05 11.84 -9.14
C ASP A 86 17.95 11.02 -10.06
N ILE A 87 17.37 10.09 -10.83
CA ILE A 87 18.08 9.28 -11.82
C ILE A 87 18.63 10.17 -12.95
N ASP A 88 17.83 11.11 -13.46
CA ASP A 88 18.23 12.00 -14.54
C ASP A 88 19.36 12.94 -14.10
N GLU A 89 19.29 13.49 -12.89
CA GLU A 89 20.36 14.31 -12.31
C GLU A 89 21.64 13.49 -12.10
N PHE A 90 21.52 12.28 -11.57
CA PHE A 90 22.66 11.39 -11.40
C PHE A 90 23.30 11.01 -12.74
N SER A 91 22.49 10.66 -13.75
CA SER A 91 22.95 10.33 -15.10
C SER A 91 23.69 11.50 -15.75
N THR A 92 23.14 12.72 -15.64
CA THR A 92 23.77 13.94 -16.17
C THR A 92 25.13 14.18 -15.52
N ARG A 93 25.21 14.17 -14.19
CA ARG A 93 26.48 14.33 -13.46
C ARG A 93 27.50 13.26 -13.82
N MET A 94 27.05 12.03 -14.00
CA MET A 94 27.91 10.91 -14.40
C MET A 94 28.48 11.14 -15.80
N MET A 95 27.63 11.42 -16.79
CA MET A 95 28.07 11.67 -18.17
C MET A 95 29.02 12.85 -18.25
N ASP A 96 28.68 13.98 -17.61
CA ASP A 96 29.55 15.16 -17.54
C ASP A 96 30.94 14.79 -17.02
N TYR A 97 31.01 14.09 -15.87
CA TYR A 97 32.28 13.69 -15.29
C TYR A 97 33.15 12.87 -16.25
N TYR A 98 32.56 11.87 -16.94
CA TYR A 98 33.31 11.02 -17.86
C TYR A 98 33.65 11.71 -19.19
N GLU A 99 32.80 12.61 -19.69
CA GLU A 99 33.10 13.42 -20.88
C GLU A 99 34.19 14.46 -20.62
N PHE A 100 34.14 15.18 -19.48
CA PHE A 100 35.20 16.11 -19.07
C PHE A 100 36.53 15.38 -18.84
N LYS A 101 36.50 14.16 -18.30
CA LYS A 101 37.70 13.33 -18.12
C LYS A 101 38.31 12.88 -19.44
N LYS A 102 37.50 12.64 -20.48
CA LYS A 102 38.00 12.34 -21.84
C LYS A 102 38.65 13.55 -22.52
N LYS A 103 38.13 14.77 -22.31
CA LYS A 103 38.68 15.99 -22.92
C LYS A 103 40.01 16.47 -22.31
N LYS A 104 40.36 16.00 -21.10
CA LYS A 104 41.63 16.33 -20.41
C LYS A 104 42.80 15.39 -20.76
N LYS A 105 42.60 14.41 -21.63
CA LYS A 105 43.62 13.45 -22.06
C LYS A 105 43.94 13.66 -23.54
#